data_AF-A0A9Q0WEU8-F1
#
_entry.id   AF-A0A9Q0WEU8-F1
#
_cell.length_a   1.000
_cell.length_b   1.000
_cell.length_c   1.000
_cell.angle_alpha   90.00
_cell.angle_beta   90.00
_cell.angle_gamma   90.00
#
_symmetry.space_group_name_H-M   'P 1'
#
loop_
_entity.id
_entity.type
_entity.pdbx_description
1 polymer ?
#
loop_
_entity_poly.entity_id
_entity_poly.type
_entity_poly.pdbx_seq_one_letter_code
_entity_poly.pdbx_strand_id
1 'polypeptide(L)'
;MIEWDPCIPRKIIGFPFFEAQAKWIAQLLSGKRRLPPRDEMMRSVEELYRSRDAASIPKHYTHDIADFEYCDRYGDHIGFPHLEEWRKQLCLSALVNADANLEAYRDSWDDHELLQQALKSPHFTQLGPGDFTI
;
A
#
# COMPACT_ATOMS: atom_id res chain seq x y z
N MET A 1 13.94 -4.35 -7.69
CA MET A 1 13.54 -3.89 -9.04
C MET A 1 12.04 -3.68 -9.00
N ILE A 2 11.57 -2.45 -9.28
CA ILE A 2 10.14 -2.13 -9.22
C ILE A 2 9.53 -2.50 -10.57
N GLU A 3 8.56 -3.40 -10.54
CA GLU A 3 7.88 -3.94 -11.71
C GLU A 3 6.94 -2.90 -12.33
N TRP A 4 6.94 -2.83 -13.66
CA TRP A 4 6.09 -1.94 -14.44
C TRP A 4 4.77 -2.69 -14.71
N ASP A 5 3.65 -2.24 -14.14
CA ASP A 5 2.39 -2.99 -14.19
C ASP A 5 1.20 -2.10 -14.64
N PRO A 6 0.56 -2.38 -15.79
CA PRO A 6 -0.56 -1.58 -16.34
C PRO A 6 -1.96 -1.90 -15.75
N CYS A 7 -2.08 -2.72 -14.69
CA CYS A 7 -3.37 -3.11 -14.11
C CYS A 7 -3.56 -2.61 -12.65
N ILE A 8 -4.83 -2.42 -12.23
CA ILE A 8 -5.19 -1.81 -10.93
C ILE A 8 -4.91 -2.80 -9.78
N PRO A 9 -4.03 -2.45 -8.83
CA PRO A 9 -3.75 -3.30 -7.68
C PRO A 9 -4.95 -3.47 -6.75
N ARG A 10 -5.05 -4.64 -6.11
CA ARG A 10 -6.09 -4.98 -5.13
C ARG A 10 -5.46 -5.39 -3.80
N LYS A 11 -6.26 -5.28 -2.73
CA LYS A 11 -5.85 -5.57 -1.35
C LYS A 11 -4.63 -4.74 -0.93
N ILE A 12 -4.75 -3.41 -1.08
CA ILE A 12 -3.75 -2.40 -0.72
C ILE A 12 -4.37 -1.33 0.18
N ILE A 13 -3.54 -0.59 0.91
CA ILE A 13 -3.94 0.69 1.51
C ILE A 13 -3.79 1.77 0.43
N GLY A 14 -4.91 2.19 -0.16
CA GLY A 14 -4.94 2.98 -1.39
C GLY A 14 -4.11 4.26 -1.36
N PHE A 15 -4.39 5.20 -0.45
CA PHE A 15 -3.75 6.52 -0.49
C PHE A 15 -2.22 6.49 -0.34
N PRO A 16 -1.62 5.80 0.66
CA PRO A 16 -0.17 5.70 0.77
C PRO A 16 0.48 5.00 -0.43
N PHE A 17 -0.18 3.96 -0.98
CA PHE A 17 0.31 3.25 -2.16
C PHE A 17 0.37 4.17 -3.39
N PHE A 18 -0.73 4.87 -3.69
CA PHE A 18 -0.78 5.78 -4.84
C PHE A 18 0.16 6.98 -4.67
N GLU A 19 0.33 7.49 -3.45
CA GLU A 19 1.31 8.54 -3.17
C GLU A 19 2.75 8.08 -3.46
N ALA A 20 3.14 6.89 -2.97
CA ALA A 20 4.46 6.33 -3.20
C ALA A 20 4.70 6.04 -4.69
N GLN A 21 3.71 5.46 -5.37
CA GLN A 21 3.76 5.19 -6.81
C GLN A 21 3.89 6.49 -7.62
N ALA A 22 3.08 7.51 -7.31
CA ALA A 22 3.12 8.80 -8.00
C ALA A 22 4.47 9.51 -7.82
N LYS A 23 5.02 9.50 -6.60
CA LYS A 23 6.35 10.08 -6.32
C LYS A 23 7.45 9.34 -7.08
N TRP A 24 7.38 8.01 -7.16
CA TRP A 24 8.35 7.22 -7.93
C TRP A 24 8.29 7.55 -9.43
N ILE A 25 7.08 7.60 -10.01
CA ILE A 25 6.88 8.00 -11.42
C ILE A 25 7.41 9.42 -11.66
N ALA A 26 7.14 10.38 -10.76
CA ALA A 26 7.64 11.75 -10.89
C ALA A 26 9.17 11.83 -10.87
N GLN A 27 9.85 11.01 -10.05
CA GLN A 27 11.31 10.93 -10.05
C GLN A 27 11.87 10.34 -11.36
N LEU A 28 11.19 9.35 -11.94
CA LEU A 28 11.54 8.81 -13.25
C LEU A 28 11.39 9.85 -14.36
N LEU A 29 10.23 10.51 -14.42
CA LEU A 29 9.93 11.51 -15.46
C LEU A 29 10.84 12.75 -15.35
N SER A 30 11.27 13.12 -14.14
CA SER A 30 12.22 14.22 -13.93
C SER A 30 13.69 13.84 -14.15
N GLY A 31 13.98 12.59 -14.51
CA GLY A 31 15.35 12.11 -14.73
C GLY A 31 16.18 11.94 -13.46
N LYS A 32 15.61 12.20 -12.27
CA LYS A 32 16.25 11.92 -10.97
C LYS A 32 16.46 10.43 -10.76
N ARG A 33 15.70 9.59 -11.46
CA ARG A 33 15.81 8.14 -11.48
C ARG A 33 15.77 7.62 -12.92
N ARG A 34 16.41 6.47 -13.15
CA ARG A 34 16.38 5.76 -14.43
C ARG A 34 15.70 4.41 -14.25
N LEU A 35 14.96 3.98 -15.28
CA LEU A 35 14.48 2.61 -15.35
C LEU A 35 15.65 1.65 -15.58
N PRO A 36 15.55 0.39 -15.09
CA PRO A 36 16.45 -0.67 -15.51
C PRO A 36 16.38 -0.88 -17.03
N PRO A 37 17.40 -1.53 -17.64
CA PRO A 37 17.33 -2.01 -19.01
C PRO A 37 16.07 -2.86 -19.26
N ARG A 38 15.56 -2.81 -20.49
CA ARG A 38 14.35 -3.55 -20.90
C ARG A 38 14.40 -5.02 -20.50
N ASP A 39 15.52 -5.68 -20.76
CA ASP A 39 15.67 -7.12 -20.51
C ASP A 39 15.63 -7.46 -19.01
N GLU A 40 16.14 -6.56 -18.15
CA GLU A 40 16.02 -6.71 -16.70
C GLU A 40 14.56 -6.59 -16.25
N MET A 41 13.84 -5.59 -16.75
CA MET A 41 12.42 -5.42 -16.43
C MET A 41 11.60 -6.63 -16.90
N MET A 42 11.84 -7.14 -18.11
CA MET A 42 11.16 -8.33 -18.62
C MET A 42 11.47 -9.58 -17.78
N ARG A 43 12.73 -9.77 -17.37
CA ARG A 43 13.11 -10.88 -16.48
C ARG A 43 12.39 -10.79 -15.13
N SER A 44 12.27 -9.60 -14.53
CA SER A 44 11.54 -9.41 -13.28
C SER A 44 10.09 -9.87 -13.43
N VAL A 45 9.41 -9.43 -14.50
CA VAL A 45 8.01 -9.79 -14.77
C VAL A 45 7.86 -11.30 -15.02
N GLU A 46 8.79 -11.92 -15.74
CA GLU A 46 8.79 -13.37 -15.94
C GLU A 46 8.99 -14.14 -14.63
N GLU A 47 9.88 -13.67 -13.76
CA GLU A 47 10.11 -14.25 -12.43
C GLU A 47 8.87 -14.13 -11.54
N LEU A 48 8.19 -12.98 -11.57
CA LEU A 48 6.90 -12.81 -10.93
C LEU A 48 5.90 -13.87 -11.42
N TYR A 49 5.68 -13.99 -12.74
CA TYR A 49 4.74 -14.98 -13.26
C TYR A 49 5.12 -16.41 -12.89
N ARG A 50 6.42 -16.78 -12.98
CA ARG A 50 6.90 -18.11 -12.59
C ARG A 50 6.67 -18.41 -11.12
N SER A 51 6.97 -17.47 -10.23
CA SER A 51 6.73 -17.65 -8.79
C SER A 51 5.25 -17.84 -8.47
N ARG A 52 4.36 -17.11 -9.15
CA ARG A 52 2.91 -17.22 -8.98
C ARG A 52 2.35 -18.52 -9.54
N ASP A 53 2.84 -18.94 -10.71
CA ASP A 53 2.51 -20.23 -11.30
C ASP A 53 2.97 -21.39 -10.39
N ALA A 54 4.18 -21.31 -9.83
CA ALA A 54 4.70 -22.28 -8.86
C ALA A 54 3.86 -22.35 -7.57
N ALA A 55 3.35 -21.20 -7.11
CA ALA A 55 2.41 -21.10 -5.99
C ALA A 55 0.96 -21.47 -6.37
N SER A 56 0.70 -21.90 -7.61
CA SER A 56 -0.64 -22.21 -8.14
C SER A 56 -1.65 -21.07 -8.01
N ILE A 57 -1.17 -19.82 -8.04
CA ILE A 57 -2.03 -18.64 -7.92
C ILE A 57 -2.67 -18.35 -9.29
N PRO A 58 -4.01 -18.29 -9.41
CA PRO A 58 -4.66 -17.97 -10.67
C PRO A 58 -4.22 -16.62 -11.24
N LYS A 59 -4.09 -16.54 -12.57
CA LYS A 59 -3.61 -15.32 -13.28
C LYS A 59 -4.44 -14.07 -12.99
N HIS A 60 -5.74 -14.19 -12.71
CA HIS A 60 -6.58 -13.04 -12.38
C HIS A 60 -6.31 -12.47 -10.97
N TYR A 61 -5.50 -13.14 -10.15
CA TYR A 61 -5.00 -12.63 -8.88
C TYR A 61 -3.64 -11.95 -9.01
N THR A 62 -3.06 -11.80 -10.21
CA THR A 62 -1.70 -11.25 -10.41
C THR A 62 -1.44 -9.95 -9.64
N HIS A 63 -2.46 -9.12 -9.48
CA HIS A 63 -2.38 -7.81 -8.82
C HIS A 63 -3.00 -7.81 -7.41
N ASP A 64 -3.31 -8.98 -6.84
CA ASP A 64 -3.53 -9.12 -5.41
C ASP A 64 -2.17 -9.05 -4.73
N ILE A 65 -1.88 -7.86 -4.20
CA ILE A 65 -0.63 -7.58 -3.51
C ILE A 65 -0.69 -8.19 -2.11
N ALA A 66 -1.71 -7.82 -1.33
CA ALA A 66 -1.94 -8.32 0.04
C ALA A 66 -0.68 -8.33 0.93
N ASP A 67 0.22 -7.37 0.68
CA ASP A 67 1.56 -7.27 1.24
C ASP A 67 1.84 -5.78 1.50
N PHE A 68 1.98 -5.42 2.77
CA PHE A 68 2.32 -4.05 3.16
C PHE A 68 3.75 -3.67 2.73
N GLU A 69 4.67 -4.64 2.66
CA GLU A 69 6.06 -4.43 2.28
C GLU A 69 6.22 -4.13 0.79
N TYR A 70 5.25 -4.52 -0.05
CA TYR A 70 5.19 -4.10 -1.45
C TYR A 70 5.12 -2.57 -1.57
N CYS A 71 4.41 -1.90 -0.66
CA CYS A 71 4.36 -0.43 -0.62
C CYS A 71 5.72 0.15 -0.18
N ASP A 72 6.32 -0.44 0.84
CA ASP A 72 7.60 0.00 1.41
C ASP A 72 8.75 -0.10 0.38
N ARG A 73 8.69 -1.07 -0.54
CA ARG A 73 9.62 -1.16 -1.67
C ARG A 73 9.65 0.10 -2.53
N TYR A 74 8.53 0.77 -2.79
CA TYR A 74 8.58 2.07 -3.47
C TYR A 74 9.30 3.09 -2.61
N GLY A 75 8.96 3.13 -1.31
CA GLY A 75 9.55 4.01 -0.31
C GLY A 75 11.07 3.97 -0.28
N ASP A 76 11.65 2.78 -0.28
CA ASP A 76 13.11 2.56 -0.33
C ASP A 76 13.76 3.22 -1.53
N HIS A 77 13.08 3.23 -2.68
CA HIS A 77 13.61 3.83 -3.90
C HIS A 77 13.43 5.35 -3.90
N ILE A 78 12.47 5.92 -3.19
CA ILE A 78 12.19 7.37 -3.26
C ILE A 78 12.58 8.14 -2.00
N GLY A 79 13.10 7.45 -0.98
CA GLY A 79 13.34 8.02 0.35
C GLY A 79 12.04 8.42 1.06
N PHE A 80 10.94 7.73 0.75
CA PHE A 80 9.65 7.98 1.38
C PHE A 80 9.50 7.06 2.60
N PRO A 81 8.95 7.57 3.71
CA PRO A 81 8.79 6.78 4.92
C PRO A 81 8.01 5.50 4.65
N HIS A 82 8.42 4.43 5.31
CA HIS A 82 7.64 3.21 5.35
C HIS A 82 6.30 3.47 6.02
N LEU A 83 5.33 2.63 5.66
CA LEU A 83 3.99 2.67 6.22
C LEU A 83 4.06 2.48 7.75
N GLU A 84 3.35 3.31 8.51
CA GLU A 84 3.42 3.25 9.96
C GLU A 84 2.82 1.94 10.50
N GLU A 85 3.44 1.36 11.54
CA GLU A 85 3.02 0.06 12.07
C GLU A 85 1.58 0.07 12.59
N TRP A 86 1.19 1.15 13.29
CA TRP A 86 -0.20 1.31 13.77
C TRP A 86 -1.22 1.28 12.63
N ARG A 87 -0.83 1.75 11.42
CA ARG A 87 -1.72 1.77 10.25
C ARG A 87 -1.86 0.37 9.64
N LYS A 88 -0.78 -0.41 9.62
CA LYS A 88 -0.81 -1.84 9.24
C LYS A 88 -1.72 -2.62 10.19
N GLN A 89 -1.55 -2.39 11.50
CA GLN A 89 -2.35 -3.04 12.55
C GLN A 89 -3.84 -2.65 12.50
N LEU A 90 -4.18 -1.37 12.31
CA LEU A 90 -5.57 -0.94 12.11
C LEU A 90 -6.22 -1.61 10.90
N CYS A 91 -5.49 -1.72 9.78
CA CYS A 91 -6.00 -2.39 8.59
C CYS A 91 -6.31 -3.87 8.85
N LEU A 92 -5.41 -4.57 9.54
CA LEU A 92 -5.61 -5.98 9.91
C LEU A 92 -6.75 -6.14 10.92
N SER A 93 -6.81 -5.31 11.96
CA SER A 93 -7.90 -5.28 12.95
C SER A 93 -9.26 -5.13 12.26
N ALA A 94 -9.40 -4.17 11.35
CA ALA A 94 -10.63 -3.94 10.61
C ALA A 94 -11.04 -5.12 9.73
N LEU A 95 -10.07 -5.81 9.10
CA LEU A 95 -10.34 -7.01 8.30
C LEU A 95 -10.81 -8.19 9.17
N VAL A 96 -10.13 -8.43 10.29
CA VAL A 96 -10.50 -9.49 11.25
C VAL A 96 -11.87 -9.22 11.85
N ASN A 97 -12.16 -7.97 12.21
CA ASN A 97 -13.47 -7.60 12.75
C ASN A 97 -14.58 -7.70 11.69
N ALA A 98 -14.31 -7.32 10.43
CA ALA A 98 -15.27 -7.49 9.35
C ALA A 98 -15.58 -8.98 9.08
N ASP A 99 -14.60 -9.87 9.22
CA ASP A 99 -14.80 -11.32 9.11
C ASP A 99 -15.65 -11.88 10.26
N ALA A 100 -15.41 -11.42 11.48
CA ALA A 100 -16.13 -11.88 12.68
C ALA A 100 -17.52 -11.22 12.86
N ASN A 101 -17.69 -9.98 12.42
CA ASN A 101 -18.86 -9.13 12.69
C ASN A 101 -19.23 -8.25 11.49
N LEU A 102 -19.53 -8.90 10.36
CA LEU A 102 -19.75 -8.22 9.07
C LEU A 102 -20.79 -7.08 9.12
N GLU A 103 -21.83 -7.21 9.94
CA GLU A 103 -22.92 -6.22 10.01
C GLU A 103 -22.56 -4.98 10.84
N ALA A 104 -21.75 -5.13 11.90
CA ALA A 104 -21.50 -4.05 12.86
C ALA A 104 -20.02 -3.67 13.02
N TYR A 105 -19.10 -4.25 12.24
CA TYR A 105 -17.66 -3.96 12.35
C TYR A 105 -17.30 -2.48 12.15
N ARG A 106 -18.16 -1.73 11.42
CA ARG A 106 -17.99 -0.29 11.20
C ARG A 106 -18.44 0.58 12.37
N ASP A 107 -19.26 0.03 13.26
CA ASP A 107 -19.85 0.72 14.41
C ASP A 107 -19.29 0.22 15.74
N SER A 108 -18.60 -0.93 15.74
CA SER A 108 -18.01 -1.58 16.92
C SER A 108 -16.63 -2.12 16.60
N TRP A 109 -15.60 -1.62 17.30
CA TRP A 109 -14.20 -2.00 17.15
C TRP A 109 -13.48 -1.93 18.51
N ASP A 110 -12.38 -2.67 18.67
CA ASP A 110 -11.57 -2.70 19.90
C ASP A 110 -10.09 -2.40 19.63
N ASP A 111 -9.83 -1.33 18.89
CA ASP A 111 -8.48 -0.85 18.53
C ASP A 111 -8.23 0.58 19.04
N HIS A 112 -8.82 0.92 20.18
CA HIS A 112 -8.75 2.24 20.81
C HIS A 112 -7.31 2.78 20.94
N GLU A 113 -6.35 1.94 21.34
CA GLU A 113 -4.95 2.35 21.49
C GLU A 113 -4.32 2.75 20.15
N LEU A 114 -4.58 1.98 19.10
CA LEU A 114 -4.10 2.24 17.74
C LEU A 114 -4.74 3.52 17.17
N LEU A 115 -6.03 3.75 17.46
CA LEU A 115 -6.71 5.00 17.10
C LEU A 115 -6.09 6.20 17.82
N GLN A 116 -5.76 6.09 19.11
CA GLN A 116 -5.09 7.17 19.83
C GLN A 116 -3.69 7.48 19.26
N GLN A 117 -2.97 6.46 18.79
CA GLN A 117 -1.71 6.67 18.10
C GLN A 117 -1.91 7.34 16.73
N ALA A 118 -2.90 6.90 15.96
CA ALA A 118 -3.27 7.48 14.67
C ALA A 118 -3.62 8.97 14.81
N LEU A 119 -4.46 9.33 15.78
CA LEU A 119 -4.91 10.71 16.02
C LEU A 119 -3.78 11.68 16.41
N LYS A 120 -2.66 11.17 16.91
CA LYS A 120 -1.45 11.96 17.22
C LYS A 120 -0.52 12.10 16.00
N SER A 121 -0.79 11.39 14.92
CA SER A 121 0.03 11.43 13.71
C SER A 121 -0.20 12.73 12.92
N PRO A 122 0.83 13.26 12.24
CA PRO A 122 0.70 14.41 11.35
C PRO A 122 -0.43 14.30 10.33
N HIS A 123 -0.85 13.09 9.94
CA HIS A 123 -1.96 12.89 9.00
C HIS A 123 -3.31 13.38 9.52
N PHE A 124 -3.50 13.43 10.84
CA PHE A 124 -4.77 13.77 11.49
C PHE A 124 -4.69 15.03 12.36
N THR A 125 -3.48 15.47 12.71
CA THR A 125 -3.27 16.72 13.49
C THR A 125 -3.16 17.97 12.61
N GLN A 126 -3.15 17.83 11.28
CA GLN A 126 -3.07 18.94 10.32
C GLN A 126 -4.40 19.68 10.13
N LEU A 127 -5.53 19.12 10.60
CA LEU A 127 -6.84 19.75 10.51
C LEU A 127 -7.22 20.33 11.88
N GLY A 128 -7.38 21.65 11.94
CA GLY A 128 -7.80 22.35 13.14
C GLY A 128 -9.30 22.17 13.41
N PRO A 129 -9.79 22.46 14.62
CA PRO A 129 -11.22 22.38 14.97
C PRO A 129 -12.16 23.22 14.07
N GLY A 130 -11.64 24.15 13.26
CA GLY A 130 -12.40 24.98 12.33
C GLY A 130 -12.47 24.47 10.89
N ASP A 131 -11.72 23.42 10.53
CA ASP A 131 -11.63 22.93 9.15
C ASP A 131 -12.76 21.95 8.77
N PHE A 132 -13.61 21.61 9.74
CA PHE A 132 -14.77 20.71 9.57
C PHE A 132 -16.12 21.41 9.57
N THR A 133 -16.13 22.75 9.51
CA THR A 133 -17.38 23.53 9.39
C THR A 133 -17.80 23.59 7.92
N ILE A 134 -18.86 22.86 7.55
CA ILE A 134 -19.58 23.00 6.27
C ILE A 134 -20.55 24.18 6.37
#